data_AF-L1PZU2-F1
#
_entry.id   AF-L1PZU2-F1
#
_cell.length_a   1.000
_cell.length_b   1.000
_cell.length_c   1.000
_cell.angle_alpha   90.00
_cell.angle_beta   90.00
_cell.angle_gamma   90.00
#
_symmetry.space_group_name_H-M   'P 1'
#
loop_
_entity.id
_entity.type
_entity.pdbx_description
1 polymer ?
#
loop_
_entity_poly.entity_id
_entity_poly.type
_entity_poly.pdbx_seq_one_letter_code
_entity_poly.pdbx_strand_id
1 'polypeptide(L)'
;MATLINGEGTLKMQVRTNHPVLHIYAGYYLPELHPAHRKTLGQNKGICFEAQGYADATKHPQFNNVVLLPNEVYEFFTEFKFQVIDKK
;
A
#
# COMPACT_ATOMS: atom_id res chain seq x y z
N MET A 1 3.01 3.09 10.25
CA MET A 1 4.26 2.54 9.65
C MET A 1 4.07 1.05 9.45
N ALA A 2 4.44 0.51 8.29
CA ALA A 2 4.46 -0.94 8.04
C ALA A 2 5.84 -1.37 7.55
N THR A 3 6.17 -2.65 7.71
CA THR A 3 7.41 -3.25 7.20
C THR A 3 7.08 -4.57 6.52
N LEU A 4 7.61 -4.77 5.31
CA LEU A 4 7.61 -6.04 4.60
C LEU A 4 9.06 -6.52 4.46
N ILE A 5 9.28 -7.80 4.73
CA ILE A 5 10.56 -8.48 4.50
C ILE A 5 10.28 -9.64 3.55
N ASN A 6 11.13 -9.83 2.53
CA ASN A 6 11.00 -10.97 1.62
C ASN A 6 11.25 -12.30 2.34
N GLY A 7 10.83 -13.41 1.73
CA GLY A 7 10.98 -14.75 2.32
C GLY A 7 12.42 -15.13 2.62
N GLU A 8 13.38 -14.63 1.84
CA GLU A 8 14.80 -14.89 2.04
C GLU A 8 15.40 -14.07 3.20
N GLY A 9 14.71 -13.06 3.73
CA GLY A 9 15.21 -12.20 4.80
C GLY A 9 16.37 -11.29 4.37
N THR A 10 16.45 -10.94 3.09
CA THR A 10 17.55 -10.17 2.50
C THR A 10 17.14 -8.78 2.02
N LEU A 11 15.83 -8.54 1.87
CA LEU A 11 15.26 -7.29 1.38
C LEU A 11 14.12 -6.86 2.28
N LYS A 12 14.16 -5.60 2.70
CA LYS A 12 13.14 -4.95 3.51
C LYS A 12 12.57 -3.76 2.75
N MET A 13 11.25 -3.60 2.83
CA MET A 13 10.53 -2.38 2.45
C MET A 13 9.83 -1.84 3.69
N GLN A 14 10.09 -0.59 4.04
CA GLN A 14 9.34 0.15 5.07
C GLN A 14 8.40 1.13 4.40
N VAL A 15 7.15 1.18 4.88
CA VAL A 15 6.12 2.10 4.41
C VAL A 15 5.79 3.09 5.52
N ARG A 16 5.98 4.38 5.24
CA ARG A 16 5.67 5.50 6.13
C ARG A 16 4.67 6.41 5.44
N THR A 17 3.62 6.81 6.14
CA THR A 17 2.58 7.69 5.60
C THR A 17 1.94 8.51 6.72
N ASN A 18 1.39 9.67 6.40
CA ASN A 18 0.48 10.42 7.28
C ASN A 18 -1.01 10.17 6.99
N HIS A 19 -1.34 9.30 6.03
CA HIS A 19 -2.72 8.85 5.87
C HIS A 19 -3.21 8.11 7.12
N PRO A 20 -4.50 8.24 7.47
CA PRO A 20 -5.06 7.59 8.66
C PRO A 20 -5.18 6.06 8.52
N VAL A 21 -5.25 5.56 7.28
CA VAL A 21 -5.39 4.13 6.98
C VAL A 21 -4.30 3.69 6.01
N LEU A 22 -3.75 2.50 6.25
CA LEU A 22 -2.93 1.77 5.30
C LEU A 22 -3.63 0.44 5.01
N HIS A 23 -4.33 0.36 3.89
CA HIS A 23 -5.00 -0.85 3.45
C HIS A 23 -3.96 -1.82 2.85
N ILE A 24 -4.03 -3.09 3.24
CA ILE A 24 -3.12 -4.14 2.78
C ILE A 24 -3.94 -5.17 2.02
N TYR A 25 -3.70 -5.26 0.72
CA TYR A 25 -4.30 -6.29 -0.12
C TYR A 25 -3.25 -7.31 -0.54
N ALA A 26 -3.42 -8.57 -0.10
CA ALA A 26 -2.49 -9.65 -0.36
C ALA A 26 -2.65 -10.33 -1.74
N GLY A 27 -3.33 -9.67 -2.70
CA GLY A 27 -3.40 -10.15 -4.07
C GLY A 27 -4.33 -11.34 -4.33
N TYR A 28 -5.29 -11.62 -3.44
CA TYR A 28 -6.12 -12.85 -3.50
C TYR A 28 -6.91 -13.03 -4.80
N TYR A 29 -7.51 -11.96 -5.31
CA TYR A 29 -8.32 -11.96 -6.53
C TYR A 29 -7.54 -11.53 -7.78
N LEU A 30 -6.21 -11.55 -7.75
CA LEU A 30 -5.43 -11.24 -8.95
C LEU A 30 -5.71 -12.31 -10.02
N PRO A 31 -6.19 -11.92 -11.22
CA PRO A 31 -6.41 -12.86 -12.30
C PRO A 31 -5.07 -13.40 -12.80
N GLU A 32 -5.11 -14.57 -13.44
CA GLU A 32 -3.95 -15.06 -14.17
C GLU A 32 -3.68 -14.13 -15.37
N LEU A 33 -2.47 -13.60 -15.43
CA LEU A 33 -2.04 -12.69 -16.49
C LEU A 33 -0.70 -13.18 -17.04
N HIS A 34 -0.56 -13.12 -18.36
CA HIS A 34 0.67 -13.47 -19.08
C HIS A 34 1.26 -12.25 -19.81
N PRO A 35 1.86 -11.28 -19.10
CA PRO A 35 2.46 -10.13 -19.76
C PRO A 35 3.70 -10.54 -20.56
N ALA A 36 3.84 -10.01 -21.77
CA ALA A 36 5.03 -10.25 -22.59
C ALA A 36 6.31 -9.86 -21.84
N HIS A 37 7.34 -10.71 -21.92
CA HIS A 37 8.65 -10.51 -21.28
C HIS A 37 8.63 -10.36 -19.75
N ARG A 38 7.56 -10.78 -19.06
CA ARG A 38 7.46 -10.79 -17.59
C ARG A 38 6.99 -12.15 -17.08
N LYS A 39 7.15 -12.39 -15.78
CA LYS A 39 6.60 -13.58 -15.12
C LYS A 39 5.06 -13.52 -15.13
N THR A 40 4.43 -14.68 -15.28
CA THR A 40 2.99 -14.86 -15.06
C THR A 40 2.60 -14.34 -13.68
N LEU A 41 1.53 -13.53 -13.62
CA LEU A 41 0.90 -13.08 -12.39
C LEU A 41 -0.34 -13.92 -12.10
N GLY A 42 -0.82 -13.88 -10.86
CA GLY A 42 -2.00 -14.62 -10.42
C GLY A 42 -2.27 -14.40 -8.94
N GLN A 43 -3.19 -15.19 -8.39
CA GLN A 43 -3.57 -15.13 -6.98
C GLN A 43 -2.33 -15.14 -6.05
N ASN A 44 -2.31 -14.18 -5.12
CA ASN A 44 -1.28 -13.97 -4.11
C ASN A 44 0.15 -13.68 -4.65
N LYS A 45 0.28 -13.27 -5.92
CA LYS A 45 1.60 -12.94 -6.52
C LYS A 45 2.12 -11.53 -6.23
N GLY A 46 1.36 -10.73 -5.49
CA GLY A 46 1.74 -9.39 -5.10
C GLY A 46 1.03 -8.96 -3.82
N ILE A 47 1.58 -7.93 -3.17
CA ILE A 47 1.00 -7.31 -1.98
C ILE A 47 0.95 -5.80 -2.22
N CYS A 48 -0.20 -5.19 -1.99
CA CYS A 48 -0.42 -3.76 -2.11
C CYS A 48 -0.37 -3.10 -0.72
N PHE A 49 0.17 -1.89 -0.66
CA PHE A 49 0.20 -1.03 0.51
C PHE A 49 -0.43 0.30 0.11
N GLU A 50 -1.71 0.46 0.42
CA GLU A 50 -2.57 1.53 -0.07
C GLU A 50 -2.85 2.51 1.08
N ALA A 51 -2.05 3.59 1.14
CA ALA A 51 -2.24 4.65 2.11
C ALA A 51 -3.42 5.54 1.69
N GLN A 52 -4.44 5.67 2.54
CA GLN A 52 -5.70 6.31 2.18
C GLN A 52 -6.50 6.84 3.37
N GLY A 53 -7.61 7.52 3.07
CA GLY A 53 -8.68 7.78 4.04
C GLY A 53 -9.47 6.51 4.40
N TYR A 54 -10.45 6.63 5.29
CA TYR A 54 -11.33 5.51 5.61
C TYR A 54 -12.17 5.13 4.39
N ALA A 55 -12.29 3.83 4.13
CA ALA A 55 -13.19 3.32 3.11
C ALA A 55 -14.63 3.76 3.43
N ASP A 56 -15.35 4.22 2.41
CA ASP A 56 -16.73 4.70 2.51
C ASP A 56 -16.94 5.90 3.47
N ALA A 57 -15.90 6.69 3.76
CA ALA A 57 -15.98 7.86 4.65
C ALA A 57 -17.07 8.89 4.27
N THR A 58 -17.38 9.03 2.98
CA THR A 58 -18.46 9.94 2.53
C THR A 58 -19.85 9.54 3.03
N LYS A 59 -20.05 8.29 3.45
CA LYS A 59 -21.32 7.76 3.98
C LYS A 59 -21.31 7.57 5.50
N HIS A 60 -20.15 7.78 6.12
CA HIS A 60 -19.92 7.51 7.54
C HIS A 60 -19.36 8.76 8.21
N PRO A 61 -20.22 9.68 8.69
CA PRO A 61 -19.80 11.00 9.21
C PRO A 61 -18.94 10.93 10.48
N GLN A 62 -18.86 9.77 11.14
CA GLN A 62 -17.94 9.53 12.25
C GLN A 62 -16.48 9.34 11.82
N PHE A 63 -16.22 9.09 10.53
CA PHE A 63 -14.86 9.05 9.99
C PHE A 63 -14.38 10.45 9.64
N ASN A 64 -13.06 10.61 9.57
CA ASN A 64 -12.45 11.87 9.14
C ASN A 64 -13.03 12.28 7.78
N ASN A 65 -13.41 13.55 7.67
CA ASN A 65 -13.93 14.09 6.42
C ASN A 65 -12.90 13.92 5.29
N VAL A 66 -13.39 13.50 4.13
CA VAL A 66 -12.60 13.27 2.91
C VAL A 66 -12.97 14.23 1.78
N VAL A 67 -13.87 15.19 2.03
CA VAL A 67 -14.23 16.26 1.09
C VAL A 67 -13.18 17.35 1.16
N LEU A 68 -12.67 17.75 0.00
CA LEU A 68 -11.82 18.92 -0.17
C LEU A 68 -12.66 20.09 -0.73
N LEU A 69 -12.68 21.22 -0.03
CA LEU A 69 -13.39 22.43 -0.42
C LEU A 69 -12.48 23.40 -1.19
N PRO A 70 -13.05 24.38 -1.92
CA PRO A 70 -12.26 25.43 -2.56
C PRO A 70 -11.34 26.13 -1.55
N ASN A 71 -10.08 26.33 -1.95
CA ASN A 71 -9.00 26.93 -1.15
C ASN A 71 -8.43 26.06 -0.02
N GLU A 72 -8.91 24.83 0.17
CA GLU A 72 -8.25 23.87 1.06
C GLU A 72 -7.06 23.19 0.36
N VAL A 73 -6.10 22.72 1.16
CA VAL A 73 -4.91 22.01 0.68
C VAL A 73 -5.04 20.53 1.00
N TYR A 74 -4.97 19.70 -0.05
CA TYR A 74 -4.83 18.26 0.10
C TYR A 74 -3.35 17.89 0.09
N GLU A 75 -2.79 17.58 1.26
CA GLU A 75 -1.37 17.24 1.39
C GLU A 75 -1.17 15.99 2.24
N PHE A 76 -0.71 14.93 1.57
CA PHE A 76 -0.37 13.66 2.20
C PHE A 76 0.92 13.11 1.59
N PHE A 77 1.64 12.29 2.35
CA PHE A 77 2.82 11.60 1.85
C PHE A 77 2.71 10.10 2.10
N THR A 78 3.34 9.35 1.21
CA THR A 78 3.67 7.94 1.41
C THR A 78 5.08 7.70 0.91
N GLU A 79 5.92 7.15 1.77
CA GLU A 79 7.33 6.87 1.51
C GLU A 79 7.55 5.36 1.56
N PHE A 80 8.22 4.84 0.53
CA PHE A 80 8.66 3.46 0.43
C PHE A 80 10.18 3.40 0.52
N LYS A 81 10.69 2.96 1.66
CA LYS A 81 12.13 2.85 1.90
C LYS A 81 12.58 1.40 1.75
N PHE A 82 13.41 1.14 0.75
CA PHE A 82 14.00 -0.18 0.50
C PHE A 82 15.40 -0.28 1.11
N GLN A 83 15.70 -1.41 1.73
CA GLN A 83 17.00 -1.69 2.32
C GLN A 83 17.37 -3.16 2.15
N VAL A 84 18.63 -3.42 1.80
CA VAL A 84 19.22 -4.76 1.92
C VAL A 84 19.43 -5.07 3.41
N ILE A 85 19.15 -6.32 3.80
CA ILE A 85 19.43 -6.84 5.13
C ILE A 85 20.68 -7.71 5.02
N ASP A 86 21.76 -7.29 5.66
CA ASP A 86 22.98 -8.09 5.75
C ASP A 86 22.73 -9.28 6.68
N LYS A 87 22.99 -10.50 6.19
CA LYS A 87 23.02 -11.69 7.04
C LYS A 87 24.37 -11.74 7.73
N LYS A 88 24.37 -11.66 9.06
CA LYS A 88 25.54 -12.04 9.87
C LYS A 88 25.73 -13.54 9.85
#